data_AF-A0A1Y1Q9L7-F1
#
_entry.id   AF-A0A1Y1Q9L7-F1
#
_cell.length_a   1.000
_cell.length_b   1.000
_cell.length_c   1.000
_cell.angle_alpha   90.00
_cell.angle_beta   90.00
_cell.angle_gamma   90.00
#
_symmetry.space_group_name_H-M   'P 1'
#
loop_
_entity.id
_entity.type
_entity.pdbx_description
1 polymer ?
#
loop_
_entity_poly.entity_id
_entity_poly.type
_entity_poly.pdbx_seq_one_letter_code
_entity_poly.pdbx_strand_id
1 'polypeptide(L)'
;DRFAFEGFLPAKSVSRRKLLTGLEAESRTLVFYESSHRIADLLEDMLAVFGGERQIVVLRELTKLYESIYRGTATEILQHMAADSDRSRGEFVVVVAGKVCDESADALAVLNADKVLAVLLEVLPVKQAAAVAARLTGLPKNQLYRQALEQQDATD
;
A
#
# COMPACT_ATOMS: atom_id res chain seq x y z
N ASP A 1 10.93 8.51 7.27
CA ASP A 1 10.59 8.67 8.70
C ASP A 1 9.40 9.61 8.93
N ARG A 2 8.19 9.15 8.61
CA ARG A 2 6.92 9.84 8.91
C ARG A 2 5.89 8.78 9.30
N PHE A 3 5.00 9.10 10.23
CA PHE A 3 3.90 8.23 10.62
C PHE A 3 2.60 9.03 10.75
N ALA A 4 1.46 8.35 10.70
CA ALA A 4 0.16 8.89 11.03
C ALA A 4 -0.35 8.23 12.30
N PHE A 5 -0.79 9.05 13.27
CA PHE A 5 -1.38 8.58 14.51
C PHE A 5 -2.91 8.71 14.41
N GLU A 6 -3.59 7.57 14.39
CA GLU A 6 -5.04 7.46 14.18
C GLU A 6 -5.81 7.28 15.50
N GLY A 7 -5.10 7.06 16.61
CA GLY A 7 -5.71 6.87 17.93
C GLY A 7 -6.64 5.66 17.98
N PHE A 8 -7.80 5.81 18.62
CA PHE A 8 -8.81 4.75 18.73
C PHE A 8 -9.78 4.77 17.56
N LEU A 9 -9.93 3.63 16.89
CA LEU A 9 -10.93 3.46 15.85
C LEU A 9 -12.34 3.26 16.42
N PRO A 10 -13.39 3.49 15.59
CA PRO A 10 -14.77 3.20 15.96
C PRO A 10 -14.95 1.76 16.44
N ALA A 11 -15.78 1.58 17.46
CA ALA A 11 -16.04 0.27 18.04
C ALA A 11 -16.78 -0.68 17.08
N LYS A 12 -17.65 -0.14 16.21
CA LYS A 12 -18.44 -0.93 15.25
C LYS A 12 -17.60 -1.27 14.01
N SER A 13 -17.52 -2.55 13.68
CA SER A 13 -16.72 -3.07 12.56
C SER A 13 -17.01 -2.35 11.23
N VAL A 14 -18.28 -2.08 10.88
CA VAL A 14 -18.63 -1.35 9.64
C VAL A 14 -17.96 0.04 9.57
N SER A 15 -18.05 0.82 10.65
CA SER A 15 -17.44 2.15 10.70
C SER A 15 -15.92 2.09 10.77
N ARG A 16 -15.38 1.09 11.48
CA ARG A 16 -13.94 0.83 11.57
C ARG A 16 -13.35 0.47 10.21
N ARG A 17 -13.94 -0.50 9.50
CA ARG A 17 -13.54 -0.89 8.13
C ARG A 17 -13.61 0.29 7.18
N LYS A 18 -14.64 1.13 7.24
CA LYS A 18 -14.74 2.33 6.40
C LYS A 18 -13.53 3.27 6.58
N LEU A 19 -13.08 3.48 7.81
CA LEU A 19 -11.87 4.29 8.07
C LEU A 19 -10.61 3.56 7.61
N LEU A 20 -10.47 2.27 7.92
CA LEU A 20 -9.33 1.46 7.47
C LEU A 20 -9.20 1.46 5.94
N THR A 21 -10.30 1.35 5.20
CA THR A 21 -10.28 1.40 3.73
C THR A 21 -9.76 2.74 3.21
N GLY A 22 -10.08 3.85 3.90
CA GLY A 22 -9.51 5.16 3.57
C GLY A 22 -7.99 5.24 3.78
N LEU A 23 -7.41 4.34 4.59
CA LEU A 23 -5.98 4.27 4.90
C LEU A 23 -5.25 3.16 4.11
N GLU A 24 -5.95 2.42 3.25
CA GLU A 24 -5.37 1.27 2.54
C GLU A 24 -4.13 1.65 1.72
N ALA A 25 -4.20 2.81 1.06
CA ALA A 25 -3.14 3.38 0.22
C ALA A 25 -2.14 4.27 0.98
N GLU A 26 -2.28 4.42 2.30
CA GLU A 26 -1.37 5.24 3.09
C GLU A 26 0.03 4.62 3.10
N SER A 27 1.04 5.38 2.67
CA SER A 27 2.44 4.94 2.57
C SER A 27 3.24 5.18 3.85
N ARG A 28 2.75 6.04 4.75
CA ARG A 28 3.33 6.22 6.09
C ARG A 28 2.97 5.04 6.98
N THR A 29 3.83 4.80 7.98
CA THR A 29 3.48 3.91 9.09
C THR A 29 2.25 4.45 9.82
N LEU A 30 1.29 3.59 10.11
CA LEU A 30 0.07 3.92 10.85
C LEU A 30 0.20 3.46 12.30
N VAL A 31 -0.29 4.26 13.24
CA VAL A 31 -0.26 3.94 14.69
C VAL A 31 -1.66 4.10 15.27
N PHE A 32 -2.15 3.05 15.94
CA PHE A 32 -3.46 2.98 16.57
C PHE A 32 -3.34 2.61 18.04
N TYR A 33 -4.35 2.99 18.82
CA TYR A 33 -4.61 2.44 20.15
C TYR A 33 -5.76 1.46 20.11
N GLU A 34 -5.67 0.40 20.92
CA GLU A 34 -6.74 -0.58 21.03
C GLU A 34 -6.86 -1.17 22.43
N SER A 35 -8.07 -1.58 22.77
CA SER A 35 -8.43 -2.27 24.00
C SER A 35 -8.33 -3.80 23.83
N SER A 36 -8.07 -4.50 24.93
CA SER A 36 -7.98 -5.97 24.94
C SER A 36 -9.20 -6.70 24.39
N HIS A 37 -10.40 -6.12 24.52
CA HIS A 37 -11.65 -6.74 24.04
C HIS A 37 -11.87 -6.59 22.54
N ARG A 38 -11.13 -5.70 21.86
CA ARG A 38 -11.35 -5.37 20.45
C ARG A 38 -10.13 -5.64 19.57
N ILE A 39 -8.99 -5.98 20.16
CA ILE A 39 -7.73 -6.19 19.42
C ILE A 39 -7.85 -7.32 18.38
N ALA A 40 -8.56 -8.42 18.70
CA ALA A 40 -8.79 -9.49 17.75
C ALA A 40 -9.65 -9.01 16.56
N ASP A 41 -10.80 -8.39 16.84
CA ASP A 41 -11.69 -7.82 15.81
C ASP A 41 -10.98 -6.77 14.95
N LEU A 42 -10.08 -5.97 15.54
CA LEU A 42 -9.28 -4.99 14.82
C LEU A 42 -8.32 -5.68 13.84
N LEU A 43 -7.60 -6.70 14.29
CA LEU A 43 -6.67 -7.46 13.45
C LEU A 43 -7.38 -8.21 12.32
N GLU A 44 -8.58 -8.76 12.57
CA GLU A 44 -9.42 -9.36 11.54
C GLU A 44 -9.88 -8.34 10.50
N ASP A 45 -10.33 -7.15 10.93
CA ASP A 45 -10.71 -6.07 10.02
C ASP A 45 -9.49 -5.53 9.24
N MET A 46 -8.31 -5.43 9.86
CA MET A 46 -7.06 -5.06 9.19
C MET A 46 -6.64 -6.11 8.16
N LEU A 47 -6.76 -7.41 8.46
CA LEU A 47 -6.50 -8.49 7.51
C LEU A 47 -7.43 -8.39 6.30
N ALA A 48 -8.73 -8.14 6.54
CA ALA A 48 -9.72 -8.01 5.48
C ALA A 48 -9.49 -6.78 4.58
N VAL A 49 -8.98 -5.68 5.13
CA VAL A 49 -8.81 -4.41 4.39
C VAL A 49 -7.42 -4.24 3.80
N PHE A 50 -6.36 -4.51 4.56
CA PHE A 50 -4.97 -4.31 4.13
C PHE A 50 -4.35 -5.54 3.46
N GLY A 51 -4.98 -6.70 3.58
CA GLY A 51 -4.49 -7.97 3.04
C GLY A 51 -3.56 -8.73 4.00
N GLY A 52 -3.26 -9.98 3.64
CA GLY A 52 -2.49 -10.92 4.48
C GLY A 52 -1.01 -10.57 4.67
N GLU A 53 -0.42 -9.83 3.73
CA GLU A 53 1.03 -9.60 3.72
C GLU A 53 1.45 -8.33 4.46
N ARG A 54 0.50 -7.49 4.88
CA ARG A 54 0.84 -6.21 5.54
C ARG A 54 1.46 -6.49 6.91
N GLN A 55 2.68 -5.97 7.11
CA GLN A 55 3.40 -6.12 8.36
C GLN A 55 2.78 -5.25 9.46
N ILE A 56 2.61 -5.86 10.64
CA ILE A 56 2.00 -5.27 11.83
C ILE A 56 2.89 -5.57 13.04
N VAL A 57 2.93 -4.63 13.98
CA VAL A 57 3.49 -4.81 15.32
C VAL A 57 2.39 -4.49 16.33
N VAL A 58 2.10 -5.43 17.23
CA VAL A 58 1.19 -5.21 18.36
C VAL A 58 2.03 -5.18 19.63
N LEU A 59 2.00 -4.03 20.31
CA LEU A 59 2.68 -3.83 21.59
C LEU A 59 1.63 -3.79 22.69
N ARG A 60 1.83 -4.60 23.73
CA ARG A 60 0.93 -4.74 24.87
C ARG A 60 1.64 -4.29 26.13
N GLU A 61 0.96 -3.47 26.94
CA GLU A 61 1.44 -3.07 28.27
C GLU A 61 2.84 -2.42 28.25
N LEU A 62 3.09 -1.51 27.31
CA LEU A 62 4.38 -0.82 27.16
C LEU A 62 4.85 -0.22 28.48
N THR A 63 6.15 -0.38 28.80
CA THR A 63 6.84 0.06 30.02
C THR A 63 6.43 -0.66 31.33
N LYS A 64 5.50 -1.62 31.27
CA LYS A 64 5.05 -2.37 32.44
C LYS A 64 5.79 -3.71 32.56
N LEU A 65 5.70 -4.36 33.73
CA LEU A 65 6.42 -5.60 34.05
C LEU A 65 6.13 -6.76 33.07
N TYR A 66 4.94 -6.75 32.46
CA TYR A 66 4.45 -7.79 31.56
C TYR A 66 4.31 -7.28 30.11
N GLU A 67 5.23 -6.43 29.66
CA GLU A 67 5.28 -5.97 28.28
C GLU A 67 5.40 -7.14 27.31
N SER A 68 4.65 -7.10 26.20
CA SER A 68 4.73 -8.11 25.13
C SER A 68 4.70 -7.44 23.77
N ILE A 69 5.48 -7.97 22.82
CA ILE A 69 5.53 -7.46 21.46
C ILE A 69 5.34 -8.61 20.47
N TYR A 70 4.28 -8.53 19.68
CA TYR A 70 3.99 -9.46 18.58
C TYR A 70 4.32 -8.76 17.27
N ARG A 71 5.05 -9.43 16.38
CA ARG A 71 5.44 -8.91 15.06
C ARG A 71 5.10 -9.94 13.99
N GLY A 72 4.61 -9.46 12.85
CA GLY A 72 4.30 -10.28 11.69
C GLY A 72 3.06 -9.78 10.96
N THR A 73 2.43 -10.67 10.21
CA THR A 73 1.14 -10.45 9.58
C THR A 73 0.01 -10.47 10.61
N ALA A 74 -1.16 -9.92 10.26
CA ALA A 74 -2.35 -10.00 11.11
C ALA A 74 -2.69 -11.45 11.49
N THR A 75 -2.53 -12.39 10.55
CA THR A 75 -2.79 -13.82 10.76
C THR A 75 -1.85 -14.44 11.80
N GLU A 76 -0.54 -14.20 11.67
CA GLU A 76 0.45 -14.73 12.61
C GLU A 76 0.23 -14.17 14.02
N ILE A 77 -0.07 -12.87 14.13
CA ILE A 77 -0.33 -12.23 15.41
C ILE A 77 -1.61 -12.78 16.04
N LEU A 78 -2.70 -12.95 15.28
CA LEU A 78 -3.93 -13.58 15.78
C LEU A 78 -3.67 -15.00 16.30
N GLN A 79 -2.86 -15.80 15.60
CA GLN A 79 -2.48 -17.14 16.05
C GLN A 79 -1.67 -17.11 17.35
N HIS A 80 -0.68 -16.21 17.46
CA HIS A 80 0.11 -16.04 18.68
C HIS A 80 -0.76 -15.60 19.87
N MET A 81 -1.64 -14.61 19.66
CA MET A 81 -2.56 -14.14 20.69
C MET A 81 -3.58 -15.21 21.08
N ALA A 82 -3.98 -16.09 20.15
CA ALA A 82 -4.89 -17.18 20.46
C ALA A 82 -4.27 -18.20 21.44
N ALA A 83 -2.97 -18.43 21.35
CA ALA A 83 -2.22 -19.32 22.24
C ALA A 83 -1.86 -18.68 23.61
N ASP A 84 -1.96 -17.36 23.73
CA ASP A 84 -1.68 -16.63 24.95
C ASP A 84 -2.90 -16.62 25.90
N SER A 85 -2.75 -17.25 27.07
CA SER A 85 -3.80 -17.33 28.10
C SER A 85 -4.17 -15.97 28.71
N ASP A 86 -3.27 -14.99 28.67
CA ASP A 86 -3.46 -13.67 29.24
C ASP A 86 -3.96 -12.63 28.24
N ARG A 87 -4.26 -13.01 26.99
CA ARG A 87 -4.62 -12.11 25.86
C ARG A 87 -5.74 -11.09 26.14
N SER A 88 -6.56 -11.29 27.17
CA SER A 88 -7.75 -10.49 27.49
C SER A 88 -7.50 -9.24 28.33
N ARG A 89 -6.24 -8.95 28.72
CA ARG A 89 -5.92 -7.84 29.63
C ARG A 89 -4.89 -6.88 29.06
N GLY A 90 -5.10 -5.58 29.28
CA GLY A 90 -4.11 -4.55 29.04
C GLY A 90 -4.43 -3.61 27.88
N GLU A 91 -3.52 -2.68 27.67
CA GLU A 91 -3.56 -1.62 26.68
C GLU A 91 -2.66 -1.98 25.50
N PHE A 92 -3.15 -1.75 24.28
CA PHE A 92 -2.45 -2.11 23.06
C PHE A 92 -2.13 -0.88 22.21
N VAL A 93 -0.92 -0.89 21.64
CA VAL A 93 -0.53 -0.04 20.53
C VAL A 93 -0.35 -0.93 19.32
N VAL A 94 -1.01 -0.59 18.21
CA VAL A 94 -0.89 -1.32 16.95
C VAL A 94 -0.19 -0.43 15.94
N VAL A 95 0.92 -0.90 15.41
CA VAL A 95 1.71 -0.22 14.39
C VAL A 95 1.61 -1.01 13.10
N VAL A 96 1.12 -0.39 12.04
CA VAL A 96 0.93 -1.03 10.73
C VAL A 96 1.88 -0.39 9.74
N ALA A 97 2.61 -1.21 8.99
CA ALA A 97 3.44 -0.71 7.91
C ALA A 97 2.61 0.06 6.89
N GLY A 98 3.18 1.13 6.34
CA GLY A 98 2.59 1.78 5.18
C GLY A 98 2.50 0.83 3.99
N LYS A 99 1.64 1.16 3.02
CA LYS A 99 1.61 0.47 1.74
C LYS A 99 2.95 0.71 1.06
N VAL A 100 3.66 -0.38 0.77
CA VAL A 100 4.79 -0.33 -0.13
C VAL A 100 4.21 -0.09 -1.53
N CYS A 101 4.22 1.17 -1.96
CA CYS A 101 4.21 1.43 -3.38
C CYS A 101 5.58 1.00 -3.87
N ASP A 102 5.61 0.03 -4.78
CA ASP A 102 6.78 -0.18 -5.60
C ASP A 102 7.18 1.20 -6.15
N GLU A 103 8.34 1.74 -5.78
CA GLU A 103 8.83 2.98 -6.40
C GLU A 103 9.06 2.76 -7.91
N SER A 104 9.17 1.49 -8.33
CA SER A 104 9.10 1.08 -9.74
C SER A 104 7.71 1.25 -10.38
N ALA A 105 6.67 1.30 -9.55
CA ALA A 105 5.28 1.49 -9.94
C ALA A 105 4.80 2.94 -9.81
N ASP A 106 5.48 3.84 -9.09
CA ASP A 106 5.19 5.29 -9.19
C ASP A 106 5.84 5.93 -10.43
N ALA A 107 6.59 5.14 -11.21
CA ALA A 107 6.72 5.35 -12.63
C ALA A 107 5.43 4.99 -13.43
N LEU A 108 4.27 4.68 -12.83
CA LEU A 108 2.98 4.52 -13.54
C LEU A 108 2.26 5.85 -13.86
N ALA A 109 2.97 6.98 -13.78
CA ALA A 109 2.66 8.11 -14.68
C ALA A 109 3.44 8.04 -16.01
N VAL A 110 4.28 7.01 -16.22
CA VAL A 110 4.70 6.60 -17.57
C VAL A 110 3.51 5.85 -18.14
N LEU A 111 2.60 6.57 -18.80
CA LEU A 111 1.69 5.92 -19.75
C LEU A 111 2.53 4.91 -20.56
N ASN A 112 2.07 3.66 -20.68
CA ASN A 112 2.81 2.62 -21.42
C ASN A 112 3.22 3.21 -22.77
N ALA A 113 4.52 3.47 -22.91
CA ALA A 113 5.02 4.34 -23.96
C ALA A 113 4.70 3.77 -25.33
N ASP A 114 4.71 2.45 -25.45
CA ASP A 114 4.38 1.73 -26.67
C ASP A 114 2.90 1.91 -27.05
N LYS A 115 1.98 1.87 -26.07
CA LYS A 115 0.54 2.11 -26.33
C LYS A 115 0.27 3.57 -26.72
N VAL A 116 0.92 4.52 -26.04
CA VAL A 116 0.81 5.94 -26.38
C VAL A 116 1.34 6.20 -27.79
N LEU A 117 2.50 5.61 -28.10
CA LEU A 117 3.14 5.78 -29.38
C LEU A 117 2.31 5.18 -30.51
N ALA A 118 1.76 3.98 -30.32
CA ALA A 118 0.87 3.34 -31.30
C ALA A 118 -0.35 4.23 -31.63
N VAL A 119 -1.06 4.74 -30.63
CA VAL A 119 -2.22 5.61 -30.84
C VAL A 119 -1.83 6.94 -31.50
N LEU A 120 -0.68 7.51 -31.13
CA LEU A 120 -0.21 8.76 -31.74
C LEU A 120 0.24 8.57 -33.20
N LEU A 121 0.80 7.42 -33.54
CA LEU A 121 1.23 7.10 -34.90
C LEU A 121 0.07 6.93 -35.89
N GLU A 122 -1.14 6.64 -35.41
CA GLU A 122 -2.36 6.61 -36.25
C GLU A 122 -2.73 8.00 -36.80
N VAL A 123 -2.36 9.07 -36.09
CA VAL A 123 -2.86 10.43 -36.35
C VAL A 123 -1.78 11.49 -36.51
N LEU A 124 -0.51 11.18 -36.20
CA LEU A 124 0.62 12.11 -36.27
C LEU A 124 1.84 11.51 -36.99
N PRO A 125 2.64 12.33 -37.68
CA PRO A 125 3.95 11.91 -38.15
C PRO A 125 4.88 11.46 -37.01
N VAL A 126 5.72 10.46 -37.26
CA VAL A 126 6.69 9.83 -36.31
C VAL A 126 7.39 10.83 -35.40
N LYS A 127 7.94 11.91 -35.98
CA LYS A 127 8.70 12.92 -35.25
C LYS A 127 7.85 13.69 -34.24
N GLN A 128 6.56 13.91 -34.54
CA GLN A 128 5.61 14.57 -33.67
C GLN A 128 5.06 13.59 -32.63
N ALA A 129 4.73 12.35 -33.02
CA ALA A 129 4.32 11.29 -32.11
C ALA A 129 5.38 11.05 -31.01
N ALA A 130 6.66 10.91 -31.36
CA ALA A 130 7.74 10.74 -30.39
C ALA A 130 7.94 11.97 -29.48
N ALA A 131 7.69 13.19 -29.98
CA ALA A 131 7.78 14.41 -29.17
C ALA A 131 6.63 14.54 -28.16
N VAL A 132 5.41 14.17 -28.56
CA VAL A 132 4.24 14.17 -27.69
C VAL A 132 4.35 13.04 -26.66
N ALA A 133 4.73 11.83 -27.08
CA ALA A 133 5.00 10.71 -26.19
C ALA A 133 6.06 11.06 -25.15
N ALA A 134 7.17 11.71 -25.52
CA ALA A 134 8.22 12.11 -24.56
C ALA A 134 7.70 13.05 -23.47
N ARG A 135 6.77 13.94 -23.81
CA ARG A 135 6.14 14.86 -22.83
C ARG A 135 5.13 14.15 -21.92
N LEU A 136 4.46 13.12 -22.44
CA LEU A 136 3.44 12.36 -21.71
C LEU A 136 4.04 11.27 -20.83
N THR A 137 5.17 10.69 -21.23
CA THR A 137 5.78 9.52 -20.59
C THR A 137 7.07 9.87 -19.85
N GLY A 138 7.65 11.04 -20.08
CA GLY A 138 8.94 11.44 -19.50
C GLY A 138 10.16 10.71 -20.08
N LEU A 139 9.97 9.80 -21.05
CA LEU A 139 11.05 9.07 -21.69
C LEU A 139 11.83 9.94 -22.70
N PRO A 140 13.13 9.67 -22.93
CA PRO A 140 13.93 10.40 -23.90
C PRO A 140 13.32 10.36 -25.30
N LYS A 141 13.14 11.54 -25.92
CA LYS A 141 12.59 11.66 -27.29
C LYS A 141 13.34 10.80 -28.32
N ASN A 142 14.67 10.68 -28.21
CA ASN A 142 15.48 9.87 -29.12
C ASN A 142 15.22 8.36 -28.98
N GLN A 143 14.85 7.91 -27.79
CA GLN A 143 14.45 6.52 -27.55
C GLN A 143 13.09 6.26 -28.21
N LEU A 144 12.11 7.13 -27.92
CA LEU A 144 10.76 7.01 -28.48
C LEU A 144 10.73 7.15 -30.00
N TYR A 145 11.61 7.96 -30.58
CA TYR A 145 11.73 8.09 -32.03
C TYR A 145 12.22 6.80 -32.70
N ARG A 146 13.17 6.09 -32.09
CA ARG A 146 13.63 4.79 -32.59
C ARG A 146 12.53 3.74 -32.49
N GLN A 147 11.85 3.66 -31.34
CA GLN A 147 10.71 2.76 -31.14
C GLN A 147 9.58 3.04 -32.13
N ALA A 148 9.33 4.30 -32.47
CA ALA A 148 8.30 4.68 -33.42
C ALA A 148 8.61 4.19 -34.85
N LEU A 149 9.88 4.19 -35.25
CA LEU A 149 10.32 3.64 -36.54
C LEU A 149 10.18 2.12 -36.56
N GLU A 150 10.63 1.45 -35.48
CA GLU A 150 10.49 -0.01 -35.34
C GLU A 150 9.02 -0.47 -35.40
N GLN A 151 8.08 0.31 -34.85
CA GLN A 151 6.65 -0.01 -34.91
C GLN A 151 6.03 0.25 -36.30
N GLN A 152 6.51 1.22 -37.06
CA GLN A 152 6.09 1.43 -38.44
C GLN A 152 6.60 0.32 -39.35
N ASP A 153 7.88 -0.05 -39.22
CA ASP A 153 8.50 -1.12 -40.00
C ASP A 153 7.88 -2.50 -39.71
N ALA A 154 7.25 -2.68 -38.55
CA ALA A 154 6.55 -3.91 -38.17
C ALA A 154 5.07 -3.96 -38.63
N THR A 155 4.52 -2.84 -39.11
CA THR A 155 3.12 -2.73 -39.57
C THR A 155 3.00 -2.76 -41.10
N ASP A 156 4.10 -2.54 -41.83
CA ASP A 156 4.25 -2.75 -43.28
C ASP A 156 4.58 -4.22 -43.63
#